data_AF-A0A6N7CZ35-F1
#
_entry.id   AF-A0A6N7CZ35-F1
#
_cell.length_a   1.000
_cell.length_b   1.000
_cell.length_c   1.000
_cell.angle_alpha   90.00
_cell.angle_beta   90.00
_cell.angle_gamma   90.00
#
_symmetry.space_group_name_H-M   'P 1'
#
loop_
_entity.id
_entity.type
_entity.pdbx_description
1 polymer ?
#
loop_
_entity_poly.entity_id
_entity_poly.type
_entity_poly.pdbx_seq_one_letter_code
_entity_poly.pdbx_strand_id
1 'polypeptide(L)' 'MAQNVNGRRSAIDGRTTRHSGYGVSLRIRKRIEEAFGWIKTVAGQDKTKFRGRDRVGWAFTFAAAAYDLVRLPKLLAVSS' A
#
# COMPACT_ATOMS: atom_id res chain seq x y z
N MET A 1 -8.70 7.83 -7.90
CA MET A 1 -8.54 7.35 -9.29
C MET A 1 -7.13 7.72 -9.75
N ALA A 2 -6.42 6.85 -10.48
CA ALA A 2 -5.06 7.16 -10.94
C ALA A 2 -5.04 7.96 -12.26
N GLN A 3 -6.12 7.88 -13.04
CA GLN A 3 -6.34 8.74 -14.21
C GLN A 3 -6.66 10.16 -13.75
N ASN A 4 -5.98 11.14 -14.35
CA ASN A 4 -6.31 12.55 -14.16
C ASN A 4 -7.54 12.88 -15.02
N VAL A 5 -8.60 13.42 -14.39
CA VAL A 5 -9.86 13.81 -15.04
C VAL A 5 -10.05 15.33 -15.10
N ASN A 6 -9.12 16.12 -14.56
CA ASN A 6 -9.22 17.59 -14.45
C ASN A 6 -8.48 18.29 -15.60
N GLY A 7 -8.71 17.84 -16.84
CA GLY A 7 -8.26 18.54 -18.06
C GLY A 7 -6.76 18.42 -18.41
N ARG A 8 -5.94 17.76 -17.59
CA ARG A 8 -4.53 17.46 -17.92
C ARG A 8 -4.40 16.07 -18.51
N ARG A 9 -3.65 15.94 -19.61
CA ARG A 9 -3.38 14.65 -20.27
C ARG A 9 -2.78 13.67 -19.26
N SER A 10 -3.45 12.52 -19.08
CA SER A 10 -2.96 11.40 -18.29
C SER A 10 -2.34 10.36 -19.22
N ALA A 11 -1.26 9.72 -18.77
CA ALA A 11 -0.72 8.52 -19.42
C ALA A 11 -1.67 7.32 -19.30
N ILE A 12 -2.64 7.38 -18.38
CA ILE A 12 -3.69 6.37 -18.23
C ILE A 12 -4.90 6.82 -19.05
N ASP A 13 -5.21 6.07 -20.11
CA ASP A 13 -6.34 6.30 -21.01
C ASP A 13 -7.41 5.19 -20.91
N GLY A 14 -8.49 5.35 -21.67
CA GLY A 14 -9.61 4.41 -21.72
C GLY A 14 -9.25 2.98 -22.14
N ARG A 15 -8.16 2.77 -22.89
CA ARG A 15 -7.69 1.43 -23.27
C ARG A 15 -7.17 0.67 -22.07
N THR A 16 -6.58 1.37 -21.09
CA THR A 16 -6.08 0.79 -19.85
C THR A 16 -7.19 0.60 -18.82
N THR A 17 -8.13 1.56 -18.71
CA THR A 17 -9.17 1.54 -17.67
C THR A 17 -10.35 0.61 -17.99
N ARG A 18 -10.57 0.22 -19.26
CA ARG A 18 -11.70 -0.64 -19.69
C ARG A 18 -11.65 -2.08 -19.18
N HIS A 19 -10.48 -2.57 -18.77
CA HIS A 19 -10.31 -3.96 -18.35
C HIS A 19 -10.75 -4.13 -16.89
N SER A 20 -11.54 -5.17 -16.59
CA SER A 20 -11.98 -5.47 -15.22
C SER A 20 -10.82 -5.60 -14.22
N GLY A 21 -9.68 -6.12 -14.69
CA GLY A 21 -8.45 -6.22 -13.90
C GLY A 21 -7.90 -4.87 -13.42
N TYR A 22 -8.17 -3.76 -14.12
CA TYR A 22 -7.72 -2.43 -13.70
C TYR A 22 -8.32 -2.04 -12.34
N GLY A 23 -9.61 -2.34 -12.13
CA GLY A 23 -10.28 -2.11 -10.85
C GLY A 23 -9.68 -2.92 -9.69
N VAL A 24 -9.29 -4.16 -9.96
CA VAL A 24 -8.61 -5.03 -8.98
C VAL A 24 -7.23 -4.47 -8.63
N SER A 25 -6.45 -4.09 -9.64
CA SER A 25 -5.13 -3.50 -9.46
C SER A 25 -5.17 -2.21 -8.64
N LEU A 26 -6.17 -1.35 -8.85
CA LEU A 26 -6.35 -0.14 -8.02
C LEU A 26 -6.63 -0.45 -6.56
N ARG A 27 -7.44 -1.47 -6.27
CA ARG A 27 -7.72 -1.91 -4.89
C ARG A 27 -6.47 -2.47 -4.23
N ILE A 28 -5.70 -3.30 -4.93
CA ILE A 28 -4.44 -3.87 -4.42
C ILE A 28 -3.41 -2.76 -4.16
N ARG A 29 -3.24 -1.85 -5.12
CA ARG A 29 -2.33 -0.71 -4.98
C ARG A 29 -2.64 0.12 -3.74
N LYS A 30 -3.91 0.47 -3.53
CA LYS A 30 -4.33 1.22 -2.34
C LYS A 30 -4.00 0.49 -1.03
N ARG A 31 -4.24 -0.83 -0.98
CA ARG A 31 -3.91 -1.65 0.22
C ARG A 31 -2.40 -1.64 0.50
N ILE A 32 -1.57 -1.78 -0.54
CA ILE A 32 -0.11 -1.75 -0.42
C ILE A 32 0.36 -0.36 0.04
N GLU A 33 -0.16 0.72 -0.56
CA GLU A 33 0.19 2.10 -0.19
C GLU A 33 -0.19 2.43 1.26
N GLU A 34 -1.34 1.94 1.75
CA GLU A 34 -1.75 2.08 3.16
C GLU A 34 -0.76 1.37 4.11
N ALA A 35 -0.34 0.15 3.78
CA ALA A 35 0.64 -0.60 4.56
C ALA A 35 2.00 0.12 4.61
N PHE A 36 2.52 0.55 3.45
CA PHE A 36 3.79 1.29 3.40
C PHE A 36 3.71 2.64 4.11
N GLY A 37 2.56 3.33 4.04
CA GLY A 37 2.33 4.54 4.80
C GLY A 37 2.47 4.30 6.30
N TRP A 38 1.81 3.27 6.83
CA TRP A 38 1.87 2.92 8.26
C TRP A 38 3.28 2.47 8.69
N ILE A 39 3.96 1.65 7.89
CA ILE A 39 5.32 1.18 8.18
C ILE A 39 6.30 2.36 8.29
N LYS A 40 6.15 3.36 7.43
CA LYS A 40 7.00 4.55 7.45
C LYS A 40 6.72 5.42 8.67
N THR A 41 5.46 5.76 8.92
CA THR A 41 5.08 6.77 9.91
C THR A 41 4.93 6.22 11.32
N VAL A 42 4.29 5.06 11.47
CA VAL A 42 4.01 4.45 12.78
C VAL A 42 5.09 3.47 13.19
N ALA A 43 5.56 2.61 12.27
CA ALA A 43 6.66 1.68 12.56
C ALA A 43 8.06 2.31 12.43
N GLY A 44 8.13 3.62 12.14
CA GLY A 44 9.37 4.41 12.20
C GLY A 44 10.39 4.12 11.09
N GLN A 45 10.02 3.42 10.01
CA GLN A 45 10.96 3.10 8.94
C GLN A 45 11.31 4.29 8.03
N ASP A 46 10.57 5.40 8.11
CA ASP A 46 10.93 6.65 7.40
C ASP A 46 12.29 7.21 7.87
N LYS A 47 12.61 7.03 9.16
CA LYS A 47 13.87 7.43 9.80
C LYS A 47 14.47 6.25 10.55
N THR A 48 14.69 5.15 9.82
CA THR A 48 15.21 3.92 10.41
C THR A 48 16.57 4.13 11.09
N LYS A 49 16.70 3.62 12.31
CA LYS A 49 17.96 3.70 13.10
C LYS A 49 18.91 2.53 12.80
N PHE A 50 18.45 1.55 12.03
CA PHE A 50 19.24 0.39 11.66
C PHE A 50 20.19 0.72 10.51
N ARG A 51 21.39 0.13 10.54
CA ARG A 51 22.39 0.23 9.47
C ARG A 51 22.59 -1.14 8.82
N GLY A 52 22.72 -1.14 7.50
CA GLY A 52 22.90 -2.35 6.69
C GLY A 52 21.58 -2.96 6.20
N ARG A 53 21.60 -3.55 5.00
CA ARG A 53 20.42 -4.09 4.31
C ARG A 53 19.75 -5.20 5.11
N ASP A 54 20.53 -6.05 5.77
CA ASP A 54 20.00 -7.20 6.50
C ASP A 54 19.17 -6.77 7.71
N ARG A 55 19.68 -5.83 8.52
CA ARG A 55 18.97 -5.31 9.70
C ARG A 55 17.73 -4.52 9.30
N VAL A 56 17.84 -3.69 8.26
CA VAL A 56 16.69 -2.94 7.72
C VAL A 56 15.64 -3.89 7.15
N GLY A 57 16.06 -4.92 6.42
CA GLY A 57 15.16 -5.94 5.86
C GLY A 57 14.41 -6.72 6.92
N TRP A 58 15.08 -7.10 8.00
CA TRP A 58 14.43 -7.76 9.14
C TRP A 58 13.41 -6.84 9.82
N ALA A 59 13.80 -5.58 10.12
CA ALA A 59 12.91 -4.61 10.76
C ALA A 59 11.69 -4.27 9.87
N PHE A 60 11.88 -4.19 8.56
CA PHE A 60 10.80 -4.01 7.58
C PHE A 60 9.84 -5.20 7.59
N THR A 61 10.36 -6.43 7.55
CA THR A 61 9.55 -7.66 7.55
C THR A 61 8.74 -7.77 8.83
N PHE A 62 9.35 -7.47 9.97
CA PHE A 62 8.65 -7.41 11.26
C PHE A 62 7.53 -6.36 11.26
N ALA A 63 7.79 -5.16 10.75
CA ALA A 63 6.78 -4.11 10.64
C ALA A 63 5.62 -4.48 9.71
N ALA A 64 5.89 -5.20 8.60
CA ALA A 64 4.87 -5.70 7.70
C ALA A 64 3.97 -6.74 8.40
N ALA A 65 4.56 -7.71 9.12
CA ALA A 65 3.80 -8.69 9.90
C ALA A 65 2.96 -8.02 11.00
N ALA A 66 3.49 -7.01 11.67
CA ALA A 66 2.74 -6.23 12.65
C ALA A 66 1.55 -5.48 12.01
N TYR A 67 1.73 -4.94 10.80
CA TYR A 67 0.65 -4.28 10.07
C TYR A 67 -0.50 -5.24 9.73
N ASP A 68 -0.20 -6.49 9.37
CA ASP A 68 -1.25 -7.49 9.15
C ASP A 68 -2.12 -7.67 10.40
N LEU A 69 -1.51 -7.72 11.59
CA LEU A 69 -2.24 -7.80 12.87
C LEU A 69 -3.10 -6.55 13.13
N VAL A 70 -2.56 -5.35 12.90
CA VAL A 70 -3.30 -4.08 13.04
C VAL A 70 -4.52 -4.04 12.12
N ARG A 71 -4.41 -4.66 10.95
CA ARG A 71 -5.47 -4.68 9.93
C ARG A 71 -6.55 -5.73 10.18
N LEU A 72 -6.24 -6.81 10.90
CA LEU A 72 -7.15 -7.94 11.13
C LEU A 72 -8.54 -7.52 11.68
N PRO A 73 -8.67 -6.67 12.72
CA PRO A 73 -9.98 -6.28 13.25
C PRO A 73 -10.91 -5.66 12.18
N LYS A 74 -10.35 -4.84 11.28
CA LYS A 74 -11.09 -4.22 10.19
C LYS A 74 -11.52 -5.24 9.14
N LEU A 75 -10.74 -6.30 8.92
CA LEU A 75 -11.10 -7.39 7.99
C LEU A 75 -12.21 -8.27 8.58
N LEU A 76 -12.14 -8.56 9.87
CA LEU A 76 -13.17 -9.33 10.57
C LEU A 76 -14.51 -8.58 10.56
N ALA A 77 -14.51 -7.27 10.82
CA ALA A 77 -15.72 -6.45 10.80
C ALA A 77 -16.41 -6.35 9.42
N VAL A 78 -15.70 -6.58 8.32
CA VAL A 78 -16.29 -6.63 6.96
C VAL A 78 -16.89 -7.99 6.65
N SER A 79 -16.49 -9.03 7.38
CA SER A 79 -16.91 -10.42 7.13
C SER A 79 -18.09 -10.85 8.00
N SER A 80 -18.41 -10.07 9.05
CA SER A 80 -19.59 -10.22 9.92
C SER A 80 -20.78 -9.45 9.36
#